data_AF-A0A3N9WEF6-F1
#
_entry.id   AF-A0A3N9WEF6-F1
#
_cell.length_a   1.000
_cell.length_b   1.000
_cell.length_c   1.000
_cell.angle_alpha   90.00
_cell.angle_beta   90.00
_cell.angle_gamma   90.00
#
_symmetry.space_group_name_H-M   'P 1'
#
loop_
_entity.id
_entity.type
_entity.pdbx_description
1 polymer ?
#
loop_
_entity_poly.entity_id
_entity_poly.type
_entity_poly.pdbx_seq_one_letter_code
_entity_poly.pdbx_strand_id
1 'polypeptide(L)'
;MAEPGRPAAPTAPTARGDIARRAAGSAAAGCILAGAVAVTLAVVAGPGPGFTGYVSEAGIAGSAHAATYRIGILALAGALLLIGVALPPGVWAATPALLATGAVFTAVSGAVTCSDGCPLPPFERATTADLVHGGASIAATAAVVFAMITLTVSGPAGPTVRRLAGGAAALALPLCATVGLAMLVIGRGPVVGVLERLILALAVLWGLSTATTLALCKESHAVGSFR
;
A
#
# COMPACT_ATOMS: atom_id res chain seq x y z
N MET A 1 -40.15 -40.95 -14.23
CA MET A 1 -39.57 -39.76 -14.89
C MET A 1 -39.20 -38.78 -13.79
N ALA A 2 -37.90 -38.64 -13.49
CA ALA A 2 -37.41 -37.73 -12.46
C ALA A 2 -37.06 -36.39 -13.11
N GLU A 3 -37.55 -35.31 -12.51
CA GLU A 3 -37.38 -33.94 -13.01
C GLU A 3 -35.90 -33.50 -12.92
N PRO A 4 -35.29 -32.97 -13.99
CA PRO A 4 -33.91 -32.49 -13.95
C PRO A 4 -33.79 -31.18 -13.15
N GLY A 5 -33.04 -31.25 -12.05
CA GLY A 5 -32.07 -30.23 -11.62
C GLY A 5 -32.54 -28.78 -11.60
N ARG A 6 -33.30 -28.39 -10.57
CA ARG A 6 -33.43 -26.98 -10.20
C ARG A 6 -32.08 -26.52 -9.62
N PRO A 7 -31.40 -25.50 -10.18
CA PRO A 7 -30.16 -24.99 -9.62
C PRO A 7 -30.43 -24.49 -8.19
N ALA A 8 -29.69 -25.05 -7.24
CA ALA A 8 -29.77 -24.65 -5.84
C ALA A 8 -29.48 -23.15 -5.75
N ALA A 9 -30.41 -22.40 -5.15
CA ALA A 9 -30.21 -20.98 -4.88
C ALA A 9 -28.90 -20.82 -4.08
N PRO A 10 -28.01 -19.90 -4.45
CA PRO A 10 -26.77 -19.68 -3.71
C PRO A 10 -27.09 -19.44 -2.24
N THR A 11 -26.41 -20.18 -1.36
CA THR A 11 -26.62 -20.08 0.08
C THR A 11 -26.28 -18.65 0.51
N ALA A 12 -27.27 -17.94 1.07
CA ALA A 12 -27.20 -16.52 1.44
C ALA A 12 -25.91 -16.03 2.17
N PRO A 13 -25.20 -16.85 2.99
CA PRO A 13 -23.94 -16.44 3.60
C PRO A 13 -22.82 -16.11 2.61
N THR A 14 -22.75 -16.82 1.48
CA THR A 14 -21.68 -16.65 0.47
C THR A 14 -21.82 -15.33 -0.27
N ALA A 15 -23.04 -14.99 -0.68
CA ALA A 15 -23.35 -13.73 -1.37
C ALA A 15 -23.04 -12.48 -0.53
N ARG A 16 -23.28 -12.51 0.79
CA ARG A 16 -22.96 -11.39 1.69
C ARG A 16 -21.45 -11.17 1.82
N GLY A 17 -20.66 -12.25 1.91
CA GLY A 17 -19.21 -12.18 1.96
C GLY A 17 -18.61 -11.52 0.71
N ASP A 18 -19.12 -11.88 -0.47
CA ASP A 18 -18.66 -11.30 -1.73
C ASP A 18 -18.98 -9.81 -1.87
N ILE A 19 -20.18 -9.40 -1.46
CA ILE A 19 -20.56 -7.98 -1.47
C ILE A 19 -19.65 -7.17 -0.53
N ALA A 20 -19.40 -7.67 0.68
CA ALA A 20 -18.54 -7.01 1.66
C ALA A 20 -17.10 -6.85 1.12
N ARG A 21 -16.56 -7.89 0.47
CA ARG A 21 -15.23 -7.85 -0.14
C ARG A 21 -15.13 -6.84 -1.28
N ARG A 22 -16.14 -6.78 -2.16
CA ARG A 22 -16.17 -5.80 -3.25
C ARG A 22 -16.32 -4.37 -2.75
N ALA A 23 -17.14 -4.17 -1.71
CA ALA A 23 -17.26 -2.89 -1.04
C ALA A 23 -15.92 -2.47 -0.43
N ALA A 24 -15.21 -3.39 0.23
CA ALA A 24 -13.88 -3.15 0.76
C ALA A 24 -12.86 -2.79 -0.35
N GLY A 25 -12.86 -3.52 -1.48
CA GLY A 25 -12.02 -3.20 -2.63
C GLY A 25 -12.31 -1.81 -3.23
N SER A 26 -13.59 -1.45 -3.34
CA SER A 26 -14.00 -0.13 -3.84
C SER A 26 -13.62 0.99 -2.88
N ALA A 27 -13.84 0.78 -1.58
CA ALA A 27 -13.43 1.71 -0.53
C ALA A 27 -11.90 1.87 -0.50
N ALA A 28 -11.14 0.78 -0.64
CA ALA A 28 -9.68 0.82 -0.73
C ALA A 28 -9.22 1.68 -1.92
N ALA A 29 -9.80 1.49 -3.11
CA ALA A 29 -9.48 2.30 -4.28
C ALA A 29 -9.75 3.80 -4.04
N GLY A 30 -10.89 4.13 -3.41
CA GLY A 30 -11.23 5.50 -3.02
C GLY A 30 -10.23 6.08 -2.01
N CYS A 31 -9.87 5.33 -0.97
CA CYS A 31 -8.87 5.74 0.02
C CYS A 31 -7.49 5.94 -0.60
N ILE A 32 -7.08 5.11 -1.56
CA ILE A 32 -5.80 5.26 -2.26
C ILE A 32 -5.78 6.53 -3.10
N LEU A 33 -6.84 6.78 -3.88
CA LEU A 33 -6.95 7.98 -4.70
C LEU A 33 -6.96 9.25 -3.84
N ALA A 34 -7.82 9.29 -2.83
CA ALA A 34 -7.89 10.43 -1.90
C ALA A 34 -6.56 10.64 -1.17
N GLY A 35 -5.94 9.55 -0.71
CA GLY A 35 -4.67 9.57 -0.01
C GLY A 35 -3.52 10.09 -0.88
N ALA A 36 -3.38 9.55 -2.09
CA ALA A 36 -2.35 9.96 -3.05
C ALA A 36 -2.52 11.43 -3.48
N VAL A 37 -3.76 11.88 -3.70
CA VAL A 37 -4.06 13.28 -4.02
C VAL A 37 -3.68 14.18 -2.85
N ALA A 38 -4.08 13.84 -1.62
CA ALA A 38 -3.75 14.62 -0.44
C ALA A 38 -2.23 14.73 -0.21
N VAL A 39 -1.49 13.62 -0.33
CA VAL A 39 -0.01 13.64 -0.24
C VAL A 39 0.59 14.49 -1.36
N THR A 40 0.12 14.33 -2.60
CA THR A 40 0.63 15.09 -3.74
C THR A 40 0.42 16.59 -3.55
N LEU A 41 -0.78 16.99 -3.12
CA LEU A 41 -1.09 18.39 -2.83
C LEU A 41 -0.22 18.94 -1.70
N ALA A 42 0.01 18.16 -0.64
CA ALA A 42 0.87 18.56 0.45
C ALA A 42 2.35 18.72 0.02
N VAL A 43 2.85 17.85 -0.87
CA VAL A 43 4.21 17.93 -1.42
C VAL A 43 4.36 19.11 -2.38
N VAL A 44 3.38 19.36 -3.24
CA VAL A 44 3.44 20.46 -4.23
C VAL A 44 3.26 21.83 -3.57
N ALA A 45 2.38 21.93 -2.57
CA ALA A 45 2.14 23.18 -1.85
C ALA A 45 3.12 23.42 -0.68
N GLY A 46 3.84 22.37 -0.26
CA GLY A 46 4.72 22.41 0.91
C GLY A 46 5.94 23.34 0.76
N PRO A 47 6.51 23.82 1.88
CA PRO A 47 7.66 24.75 1.89
C PRO A 47 9.00 24.08 1.53
N GLY A 48 9.02 22.76 1.32
CA GLY A 48 10.22 22.05 0.86
C GLY A 48 10.63 22.48 -0.56
N PRO A 49 11.77 22.00 -1.09
CA PRO A 49 12.28 22.39 -2.40
C PRO A 49 11.48 21.78 -3.57
N GLY A 50 10.17 21.59 -3.40
CA GLY A 50 9.25 21.00 -4.36
C GLY A 50 9.57 19.54 -4.65
N PHE A 51 9.88 19.22 -5.90
CA PHE A 51 10.13 17.85 -6.36
C PHE A 51 11.52 17.30 -5.97
N THR A 52 12.39 18.11 -5.35
CA THR A 52 13.77 17.70 -5.04
C THR A 52 13.99 17.31 -3.56
N GLY A 53 13.03 17.56 -2.67
CA GLY A 53 13.10 17.19 -1.24
C GLY A 53 12.43 15.84 -0.96
N TYR A 54 12.48 15.32 0.26
CA TYR A 54 11.76 14.09 0.59
C TYR A 54 10.24 14.27 0.56
N VAL A 55 9.50 13.19 0.32
CA VAL A 55 8.02 13.23 0.38
C VAL A 55 7.55 13.53 1.81
N SER A 56 8.29 13.02 2.79
CA SER A 56 8.05 13.19 4.22
C SER A 56 8.25 14.63 4.72
N GLU A 57 8.97 15.48 3.99
CA GLU A 57 9.14 16.91 4.35
C GLU A 57 7.80 17.68 4.31
N ALA A 58 6.81 17.20 3.55
CA ALA A 58 5.45 17.77 3.59
C ALA A 58 4.74 17.55 4.94
N GLY A 59 5.25 16.63 5.77
CA GLY A 59 4.73 16.30 7.10
C GLY A 59 5.45 16.98 8.26
N ILE A 60 6.39 17.89 8.00
CA ILE A 60 7.17 18.61 9.03
C ILE A 60 6.25 19.30 10.05
N ALA A 61 6.64 19.20 11.33
CA ALA A 61 5.92 19.81 12.44
C ALA A 61 5.81 21.34 12.27
N GLY A 62 4.60 21.88 12.44
CA GLY A 62 4.34 23.32 12.31
C GLY A 62 4.09 23.81 10.88
N SER A 63 4.20 22.94 9.86
CA SER A 63 3.82 23.32 8.50
C SER A 63 2.30 23.36 8.31
N ALA A 64 1.82 24.30 7.49
CA ALA A 64 0.39 24.42 7.15
C ALA A 64 -0.16 23.19 6.40
N HIS A 65 0.73 22.39 5.79
CA HIS A 65 0.38 21.23 4.96
C HIS A 65 0.48 19.88 5.70
N ALA A 66 1.01 19.87 6.93
CA ALA A 66 1.18 18.66 7.72
C ALA A 66 -0.14 17.90 7.92
N ALA A 67 -1.24 18.59 8.18
CA ALA A 67 -2.54 17.95 8.37
C ALA A 67 -3.00 17.20 7.10
N THR A 68 -2.87 17.84 5.93
CA THR A 68 -3.21 17.27 4.63
C THR A 68 -2.34 16.04 4.32
N TYR A 69 -1.03 16.16 4.55
CA TYR A 69 -0.10 15.02 4.41
C TYR A 69 -0.52 13.84 5.29
N ARG A 70 -0.79 14.10 6.59
CA ARG A 70 -1.20 13.05 7.54
C ARG A 70 -2.50 12.37 7.15
N ILE A 71 -3.52 13.14 6.75
CA ILE A 71 -4.78 12.59 6.24
C ILE A 71 -4.49 11.68 5.04
N GLY A 72 -3.60 12.11 4.15
CA GLY A 72 -3.20 11.31 3.00
C GLY A 72 -2.54 9.98 3.37
N ILE A 73 -1.56 10.01 4.27
CA ILE A 73 -0.86 8.81 4.76
C ILE A 73 -1.81 7.87 5.53
N LEU A 74 -2.70 8.41 6.36
CA LEU A 74 -3.69 7.61 7.09
C LEU A 74 -4.73 6.99 6.15
N ALA A 75 -5.14 7.68 5.08
CA ALA A 75 -5.99 7.12 4.05
C ALA A 75 -5.31 5.95 3.32
N LEU A 76 -4.01 6.07 3.01
CA LEU A 76 -3.22 4.98 2.44
C LEU A 76 -3.10 3.78 3.41
N ALA A 77 -2.88 4.04 4.69
CA ALA A 77 -2.88 2.99 5.72
C ALA A 77 -4.23 2.26 5.80
N GLY A 78 -5.34 3.00 5.81
CA GLY A 78 -6.69 2.42 5.77
C GLY A 78 -6.93 1.59 4.52
N ALA A 79 -6.43 2.02 3.37
CA ALA A 79 -6.54 1.26 2.13
C ALA A 79 -5.81 -0.10 2.19
N LEU A 80 -4.64 -0.18 2.82
CA LEU A 80 -3.93 -1.45 2.98
C LEU A 80 -4.77 -2.47 3.78
N LEU A 81 -5.43 -2.02 4.85
CA LEU A 81 -6.36 -2.87 5.62
C LEU A 81 -7.56 -3.31 4.76
N LEU A 82 -8.15 -2.39 4.01
CA LEU A 82 -9.29 -2.68 3.15
C LEU A 82 -8.93 -3.62 2.00
N ILE A 83 -7.72 -3.53 1.43
CA ILE A 83 -7.21 -4.53 0.49
C ILE A 83 -7.15 -5.89 1.17
N GLY A 84 -6.60 -5.97 2.39
CA GLY A 84 -6.55 -7.21 3.16
C GLY A 84 -7.92 -7.85 3.37
N VAL A 85 -8.96 -7.04 3.64
CA VAL A 85 -10.36 -7.49 3.76
C VAL A 85 -10.94 -7.93 2.41
N ALA A 86 -10.56 -7.29 1.30
CA ALA A 86 -11.07 -7.60 -0.03
C ALA A 86 -10.50 -8.91 -0.62
N LEU A 87 -9.40 -9.42 -0.06
CA LEU A 87 -8.77 -10.65 -0.55
C LEU A 87 -9.73 -11.85 -0.48
N PRO A 88 -9.66 -12.77 -1.47
CA PRO A 88 -10.47 -13.99 -1.45
C PRO A 88 -10.03 -14.92 -0.31
N PRO A 89 -10.95 -15.76 0.21
CA PRO A 89 -10.59 -16.80 1.16
C PRO A 89 -9.56 -17.76 0.56
N GLY A 90 -8.66 -18.29 1.38
CA GLY A 90 -7.62 -19.22 0.96
C GLY A 90 -6.31 -18.58 0.50
N VAL A 91 -6.23 -17.25 0.39
CA VAL A 91 -4.92 -16.57 0.31
C VAL A 91 -4.09 -16.89 1.56
N TRP A 92 -2.77 -16.89 1.41
CA TRP A 92 -1.88 -17.16 2.54
C TRP A 92 -2.13 -16.13 3.65
N ALA A 93 -2.35 -16.60 4.88
CA ALA A 93 -2.64 -15.74 6.03
C ALA A 93 -1.55 -14.68 6.30
N ALA A 94 -0.31 -14.95 5.84
CA ALA A 94 0.77 -13.98 5.85
C ALA A 94 0.44 -12.70 5.07
N THR A 95 -0.33 -12.77 3.98
CA THR A 95 -0.64 -11.59 3.15
C THR A 95 -1.48 -10.54 3.89
N PRO A 96 -2.68 -10.83 4.43
CA PRO A 96 -3.43 -9.85 5.20
C PRO A 96 -2.68 -9.40 6.46
N ALA A 97 -1.88 -10.28 7.08
CA ALA A 97 -1.03 -9.90 8.20
C ALA A 97 0.03 -8.86 7.80
N LEU A 98 0.73 -9.07 6.68
CA LEU A 98 1.72 -8.14 6.13
C LEU A 98 1.08 -6.81 5.73
N LEU A 99 -0.12 -6.83 5.14
CA LEU A 99 -0.87 -5.60 4.82
C LEU A 99 -1.28 -4.84 6.10
N ALA A 100 -1.71 -5.55 7.14
CA ALA A 100 -2.02 -4.93 8.44
C ALA A 100 -0.77 -4.36 9.12
N THR A 101 0.34 -5.10 9.10
CA THR A 101 1.64 -4.60 9.58
C THR A 101 2.08 -3.35 8.81
N GLY A 102 1.97 -3.39 7.48
CA GLY A 102 2.25 -2.24 6.61
C GLY A 102 1.36 -1.04 6.93
N ALA A 103 0.07 -1.26 7.17
CA ALA A 103 -0.87 -0.22 7.56
C ALA A 103 -0.49 0.42 8.91
N VAL A 104 -0.17 -0.38 9.92
CA VAL A 104 0.25 0.11 11.24
C VAL A 104 1.51 0.97 11.12
N PHE A 105 2.54 0.48 10.44
CA PHE A 105 3.77 1.24 10.27
C PHE A 105 3.58 2.49 9.40
N THR A 106 2.71 2.44 8.38
CA THR A 106 2.34 3.62 7.59
C THR A 106 1.67 4.67 8.48
N ALA A 107 0.73 4.24 9.35
CA ALA A 107 0.06 5.14 10.28
C ALA A 107 1.03 5.73 11.31
N VAL A 108 1.96 4.93 11.86
CA VAL A 108 3.02 5.42 12.76
C VAL A 108 3.90 6.45 12.05
N SER A 109 4.33 6.17 10.82
CA SER A 109 5.13 7.09 10.02
C SER A 109 4.39 8.40 9.73
N GLY A 110 3.08 8.34 9.46
CA GLY A 110 2.25 9.54 9.30
C GLY A 110 2.04 10.31 10.61
N ALA A 111 1.89 9.62 11.73
CA ALA A 111 1.63 10.23 13.03
C ALA A 111 2.87 10.90 13.64
N VAL A 112 4.05 10.32 13.44
CA VAL A 112 5.32 10.85 13.93
C VAL A 112 5.88 11.83 12.91
N THR A 113 5.97 13.10 13.30
CA THR A 113 6.58 14.15 12.48
C THR A 113 8.09 14.04 12.49
N CYS A 114 8.70 14.08 11.32
CA CYS A 114 10.14 14.29 11.23
C CYS A 114 10.49 15.77 11.50
N SER A 115 11.74 15.99 11.90
CA SER A 115 12.40 17.29 11.96
C SER A 115 12.63 17.85 10.56
N ASP A 116 12.95 19.14 10.46
CA ASP A 116 13.23 19.79 9.17
C ASP A 116 14.28 19.03 8.36
N GLY A 117 13.94 18.73 7.11
CA GLY A 117 14.79 17.98 6.18
C GLY A 117 14.87 16.47 6.42
N CYS A 118 14.14 15.93 7.41
CA CYS A 118 14.19 14.53 7.86
C CYS A 118 15.64 13.98 7.92
N PRO A 119 16.45 14.38 8.91
CA PRO A 119 17.88 14.12 8.96
C PRO A 119 18.23 12.62 8.94
N LEU A 120 19.27 12.27 8.18
CA LEU A 120 19.66 10.88 7.91
C LEU A 120 21.05 10.55 8.50
N PRO A 121 21.16 9.63 9.48
CA PRO A 121 22.46 9.18 9.98
C PRO A 121 23.24 8.37 8.93
N PRO A 122 24.58 8.39 8.95
CA PRO A 122 25.44 9.17 9.85
C PRO A 122 25.69 10.62 9.38
N PHE A 123 25.12 11.04 8.26
CA PHE A 123 25.40 12.33 7.62
C PHE A 123 24.86 13.52 8.41
N GLU A 124 23.71 13.34 9.07
CA GLU A 124 23.02 14.38 9.84
C GLU A 124 22.62 13.84 11.23
N ARG A 125 22.50 14.72 12.23
CA ARG A 125 22.06 14.32 13.58
C ARG A 125 20.55 14.11 13.59
N ALA A 126 20.13 12.85 13.56
CA ALA A 126 18.73 12.46 13.72
C ALA A 126 18.27 12.52 15.18
N THR A 127 17.04 12.97 15.39
CA THR A 127 16.31 12.80 16.65
C THR A 127 15.68 11.41 16.74
N THR A 128 15.15 11.06 17.91
CA THR A 128 14.37 9.83 18.07
C THR A 128 13.11 9.81 17.20
N ALA A 129 12.46 10.95 17.00
CA ALA A 129 11.29 11.07 16.14
C ALA A 129 11.64 10.77 14.67
N ASP A 130 12.79 11.25 14.20
CA ASP A 130 13.27 10.99 12.83
C ASP A 130 13.54 9.51 12.60
N LEU A 131 14.16 8.84 13.59
CA LEU A 131 14.41 7.40 13.53
C LEU A 131 13.13 6.57 13.55
N VAL A 132 12.14 6.96 14.36
CA VAL A 132 10.84 6.27 14.41
C VAL A 132 10.08 6.48 13.09
N HIS A 133 10.05 7.71 12.56
CA HIS A 133 9.42 8.02 11.29
C HIS A 133 10.07 7.22 10.13
N GLY A 134 11.39 7.32 9.99
CA GLY A 134 12.13 6.63 8.92
C GLY A 134 12.07 5.11 9.04
N GLY A 135 12.26 4.59 10.26
CA GLY A 135 12.16 3.15 10.55
C GLY A 135 10.77 2.60 10.24
N ALA A 136 9.71 3.33 10.62
CA ALA A 136 8.34 2.96 10.29
C ALA A 136 8.08 3.00 8.78
N SER A 137 8.57 4.01 8.06
CA SER A 137 8.49 4.07 6.59
C SER A 137 9.15 2.87 5.91
N ILE A 138 10.35 2.48 6.37
CA ILE A 138 11.08 1.31 5.85
C ILE A 138 10.30 0.02 6.14
N ALA A 139 9.84 -0.16 7.37
CA ALA A 139 9.07 -1.35 7.78
C ALA A 139 7.74 -1.46 7.02
N ALA A 140 7.04 -0.34 6.81
CA ALA A 140 5.82 -0.28 6.03
C ALA A 140 6.07 -0.72 4.58
N THR A 141 7.10 -0.14 3.94
CA THR A 141 7.47 -0.45 2.56
C THR A 141 7.86 -1.92 2.41
N ALA A 142 8.69 -2.43 3.32
CA ALA A 142 9.08 -3.84 3.33
C ALA A 142 7.87 -4.77 3.47
N ALA A 143 6.96 -4.49 4.40
CA ALA A 143 5.74 -5.28 4.60
C ALA A 143 4.86 -5.30 3.35
N VAL A 144 4.68 -4.15 2.68
CA VAL A 144 3.92 -4.06 1.43
C VAL A 144 4.59 -4.84 0.30
N VAL A 145 5.91 -4.73 0.14
CA VAL A 145 6.66 -5.50 -0.88
C VAL A 145 6.57 -7.00 -0.61
N PHE A 146 6.71 -7.43 0.64
CA PHE A 146 6.50 -8.84 1.00
C PHE A 146 5.06 -9.30 0.74
N ALA A 147 4.05 -8.46 0.99
CA ALA A 147 2.67 -8.77 0.65
C ALA A 147 2.46 -8.93 -0.86
N MET A 148 3.14 -8.12 -1.69
CA MET A 148 3.15 -8.31 -3.15
C MET A 148 3.75 -9.69 -3.49
N ILE A 149 4.91 -10.04 -2.90
CA ILE A 149 5.59 -11.32 -3.13
C ILE A 149 4.69 -12.49 -2.72
N THR A 150 4.06 -12.46 -1.54
CA THR A 150 3.16 -13.53 -1.09
C THR A 150 1.93 -13.67 -1.99
N LEU A 151 1.41 -12.55 -2.52
CA LEU A 151 0.33 -12.58 -3.50
C LEU A 151 0.74 -13.25 -4.82
N THR A 152 1.99 -13.11 -5.28
CA THR A 152 2.44 -13.73 -6.55
C THR A 152 2.27 -15.25 -6.56
N VAL A 153 2.43 -15.89 -5.40
CA VAL A 153 2.34 -17.35 -5.23
C VAL A 153 1.00 -17.81 -4.66
N SER A 154 0.11 -16.87 -4.30
CA SER A 154 -1.21 -17.19 -3.76
C SER A 154 -2.20 -17.52 -4.88
N GLY A 155 -2.39 -18.82 -5.15
CA GLY A 155 -3.34 -19.33 -6.15
C GLY A 155 -4.75 -18.70 -6.06
N PRO A 156 -5.37 -18.62 -4.86
CA PRO A 156 -6.71 -18.06 -4.70
C PRO A 156 -6.87 -16.59 -5.07
N ALA A 157 -5.80 -15.80 -5.15
CA ALA A 157 -5.87 -14.39 -5.53
C ALA A 157 -6.28 -14.16 -7.01
N GLY A 158 -6.23 -15.20 -7.85
CA GLY A 158 -6.52 -15.11 -9.28
C GLY A 158 -5.34 -14.58 -10.12
N PRO A 159 -5.31 -14.89 -11.42
CA PRO A 159 -4.13 -14.64 -12.27
C PRO A 159 -3.79 -13.16 -12.42
N THR A 160 -4.79 -12.28 -12.49
CA THR A 160 -4.57 -10.83 -12.69
C THR A 160 -3.90 -10.20 -11.47
N VAL A 161 -4.42 -10.43 -10.26
CA VAL A 161 -3.82 -9.91 -9.02
C VAL A 161 -2.40 -10.44 -8.84
N ARG A 162 -2.17 -11.73 -9.13
CA ARG A 162 -0.83 -12.34 -9.08
C ARG A 162 0.16 -11.66 -10.02
N ARG A 163 -0.26 -11.35 -11.26
CA ARG A 163 0.59 -10.66 -12.26
C ARG A 163 0.89 -9.22 -11.84
N LEU A 164 -0.13 -8.49 -11.37
CA LEU A 164 0.04 -7.13 -10.85
C LEU A 164 1.02 -7.10 -9.68
N ALA A 165 0.83 -8.00 -8.72
CA ALA A 165 1.72 -8.14 -7.57
C ALA A 165 3.14 -8.53 -7.97
N GLY A 166 3.29 -9.44 -8.95
CA GLY A 166 4.61 -9.88 -9.43
C GLY A 166 5.36 -8.79 -10.17
N GLY A 167 4.69 -8.07 -11.06
CA GLY A 167 5.27 -6.91 -11.75
C GLY A 167 5.66 -5.80 -10.78
N ALA A 168 4.78 -5.49 -9.81
CA ALA A 168 5.07 -4.49 -8.79
C ALA A 168 6.24 -4.89 -7.90
N ALA A 169 6.29 -6.14 -7.41
CA ALA A 169 7.40 -6.63 -6.60
C ALA A 169 8.74 -6.62 -7.36
N ALA A 170 8.73 -7.03 -8.62
CA ALA A 170 9.92 -7.06 -9.46
C ALA A 170 10.53 -5.66 -9.70
N LEU A 171 9.70 -4.62 -9.68
CA LEU A 171 10.14 -3.22 -9.78
C LEU A 171 10.47 -2.63 -8.40
N ALA A 172 9.68 -2.93 -7.38
CA ALA A 172 9.81 -2.34 -6.04
C ALA A 172 11.08 -2.82 -5.33
N LEU A 173 11.43 -4.11 -5.44
CA LEU A 173 12.63 -4.65 -4.81
C LEU A 173 13.93 -3.92 -5.22
N PRO A 174 14.28 -3.81 -6.53
CA PRO A 174 15.48 -3.10 -6.93
C PRO A 174 15.41 -1.61 -6.60
N LEU A 175 14.23 -0.97 -6.68
CA LEU A 175 14.07 0.42 -6.27
C LEU A 175 14.34 0.61 -4.77
N CYS A 176 13.79 -0.24 -3.91
CA CYS A 176 14.02 -0.20 -2.46
C CYS A 176 15.50 -0.42 -2.13
N ALA A 177 16.16 -1.39 -2.79
CA ALA A 177 17.59 -1.62 -2.64
C ALA A 177 18.41 -0.39 -3.07
N THR A 178 18.02 0.25 -4.17
CA THR A 178 18.67 1.47 -4.67
C THR A 178 18.48 2.63 -3.69
N VAL A 179 17.30 2.81 -3.11
CA VAL A 179 17.05 3.82 -2.07
C VAL A 179 17.92 3.57 -0.85
N GLY A 180 17.92 2.36 -0.32
CA GLY A 180 18.73 2.00 0.84
C GLY A 180 20.22 2.25 0.59
N LEU A 181 20.72 1.86 -0.59
CA LEU A 181 22.10 2.11 -0.97
C LEU A 181 22.40 3.61 -1.13
N ALA A 182 21.53 4.36 -1.80
CA ALA A 182 21.70 5.80 -1.99
C ALA A 182 21.68 6.55 -0.65
N MET A 183 20.79 6.17 0.27
CA MET A 183 20.75 6.69 1.64
C MET A 183 22.06 6.42 2.39
N LEU A 184 22.66 5.23 2.23
CA LEU A 184 23.92 4.87 2.89
C LEU A 184 25.16 5.54 2.29
N VAL A 185 25.17 5.78 0.98
CA VAL A 185 26.37 6.25 0.25
C VAL A 185 26.37 7.77 0.05
N ILE A 186 25.22 8.34 -0.33
CA ILE A 186 25.08 9.74 -0.73
C ILE A 186 24.44 10.55 0.39
N GLY A 187 23.62 9.91 1.22
CA GLY A 187 22.82 10.58 2.23
C GLY A 187 21.60 11.27 1.62
N ARG A 188 21.23 12.43 2.15
CA ARG A 188 20.07 13.19 1.70
C ARG A 188 20.33 13.93 0.40
N GLY A 189 19.38 13.86 -0.53
CA GLY A 189 19.46 14.62 -1.78
C GLY A 189 18.34 14.31 -2.79
N PRO A 190 18.37 14.99 -3.94
CA PRO A 190 17.32 14.89 -4.96
C PRO A 190 17.15 13.48 -5.52
N VAL A 191 18.23 12.70 -5.61
CA VAL A 191 18.18 11.30 -6.07
C VAL A 191 17.29 10.46 -5.16
N VAL A 192 17.49 10.54 -3.85
CA VAL A 192 16.71 9.76 -2.89
C VAL A 192 15.26 10.25 -2.88
N GLY A 193 15.03 11.57 -2.93
CA GLY A 193 13.68 12.13 -3.05
C GLY A 193 12.92 11.67 -4.30
N VAL A 194 13.58 11.57 -5.46
CA VAL A 194 12.96 11.02 -6.68
C VAL A 194 12.64 9.53 -6.52
N LEU A 195 13.58 8.75 -5.98
CA LEU A 195 13.37 7.32 -5.79
C LEU A 195 12.23 7.02 -4.79
N GLU A 196 12.10 7.78 -3.71
CA GLU A 196 10.96 7.69 -2.79
C GLU A 196 9.62 7.92 -3.50
N ARG A 197 9.54 8.95 -4.35
CA ARG A 197 8.35 9.23 -5.15
C ARG A 197 8.03 8.10 -6.11
N LEU A 198 9.04 7.50 -6.74
CA LEU A 198 8.86 6.36 -7.63
C LEU A 198 8.33 5.14 -6.88
N ILE A 199 8.86 4.83 -5.69
CA ILE A 199 8.37 3.73 -4.85
C ILE A 199 6.93 4.00 -4.42
N LEU A 200 6.63 5.23 -3.95
CA LEU A 200 5.28 5.59 -3.54
C LEU A 200 4.29 5.52 -4.71
N ALA A 201 4.66 6.03 -5.88
CA ALA A 201 3.84 5.97 -7.09
C ALA A 201 3.57 4.52 -7.52
N LEU A 202 4.59 3.66 -7.46
CA LEU A 202 4.46 2.23 -7.74
C LEU A 202 3.52 1.54 -6.73
N ALA A 203 3.66 1.85 -5.43
CA ALA A 203 2.80 1.31 -4.39
C ALA A 203 1.34 1.75 -4.57
N VAL A 204 1.11 3.03 -4.90
CA VAL A 204 -0.22 3.58 -5.22
C VAL A 204 -0.82 2.90 -6.45
N LEU A 205 -0.05 2.78 -7.55
CA LEU A 205 -0.51 2.12 -8.78
C LEU A 205 -0.86 0.65 -8.55
N TRP A 206 0.00 -0.07 -7.85
CA TRP A 206 -0.25 -1.46 -7.47
C TRP A 206 -1.48 -1.59 -6.57
N GLY A 207 -1.59 -0.77 -5.53
CA GLY A 207 -2.71 -0.79 -4.61
C GLY A 207 -4.03 -0.49 -5.32
N LEU A 208 -4.06 0.55 -6.16
CA LEU A 208 -5.24 0.97 -6.90
C LEU A 208 -5.68 -0.10 -7.90
N SER A 209 -4.75 -0.64 -8.69
CA SER A 209 -5.05 -1.69 -9.67
C SER A 209 -5.50 -2.99 -9.00
N THR A 210 -4.87 -3.36 -7.87
CA THR A 210 -5.26 -4.53 -7.07
C THR A 210 -6.64 -4.35 -6.44
N ALA A 211 -6.89 -3.24 -5.77
CA ALA A 211 -8.18 -2.91 -5.16
C ALA A 211 -9.32 -2.89 -6.20
N THR A 212 -9.08 -2.27 -7.35
CA THR A 212 -10.03 -2.23 -8.46
C THR A 212 -10.29 -3.63 -9.02
N THR A 213 -9.25 -4.44 -9.19
CA THR A 213 -9.39 -5.84 -9.65
C THR A 213 -10.22 -6.65 -8.66
N LEU A 214 -9.96 -6.53 -7.35
CA LEU A 214 -10.71 -7.22 -6.30
C LEU A 214 -12.17 -6.74 -6.22
N ALA A 215 -12.44 -5.46 -6.49
CA ALA A 215 -13.79 -4.91 -6.52
C ALA A 215 -14.61 -5.37 -7.74
N LEU A 216 -13.97 -5.48 -8.90
CA LEU A 216 -14.63 -5.76 -10.17
C LEU A 216 -14.70 -7.25 -10.52
N CYS A 217 -13.77 -8.07 -10.01
CA CYS A 217 -13.78 -9.50 -10.29
C CYS A 217 -15.01 -10.17 -9.66
N LYS A 218 -15.88 -10.68 -10.52
CA LYS A 218 -16.93 -11.62 -10.13
C LYS A 218 -16.27 -12.97 -9.93
N GLU A 219 -16.28 -13.50 -8.70
CA GLU A 219 -15.97 -14.91 -8.50
C GLU A 219 -16.91 -15.71 -9.40
N SER A 220 -16.31 -16.36 -10.39
CA SER A 220 -17.00 -17.38 -11.15
C SER A 220 -17.18 -18.49 -10.15
N HIS A 221 -18.42 -18.73 -9.70
CA HIS A 221 -18.76 -19.97 -9.00
C HIS A 221 -18.25 -21.11 -9.90
N ALA A 222 -17.09 -21.66 -9.57
CA ALA A 222 -16.58 -22.86 -10.18
C ALA A 222 -17.46 -24.00 -9.66
N VAL A 223 -18.64 -24.12 -10.26
CA VAL A 223 -19.42 -25.35 -10.20
C VAL A 223 -18.63 -26.36 -11.02
N GLY A 224 -17.91 -27.24 -10.33
CA GLY A 224 -17.53 -28.56 -10.82
C GLY A 224 -16.19 -28.66 -11.56
N SER A 225 -15.26 -29.38 -10.94
CA SER A 225 -14.86 -30.70 -11.43
C SER A 225 -13.81 -31.28 -10.49
N PHE A 226 -14.25 -32.08 -9.51
CA PHE A 226 -13.42 -33.16 -9.03
C PHE A 226 -13.16 -34.11 -10.22
N ARG A 227 -11.92 -34.15 -10.68
CA ARG A 227 -11.32 -35.28 -11.37
C ARG A 227 -9.87 -35.39 -10.92
#